data_AF-A0AAW9EFE6-F1
#
_entry.id   AF-A0AAW9EFE6-F1
#
_cell.length_a   1.000
_cell.length_b   1.000
_cell.length_c   1.000
_cell.angle_alpha   90.00
_cell.angle_beta   90.00
_cell.angle_gamma   90.00
#
_symmetry.space_group_name_H-M   'P 1'
#
loop_
_entity.id
_entity.type
_entity.pdbx_description
1 polymer ?
#
loop_
_entity_poly.entity_id
_entity_poly.type
_entity_poly.pdbx_seq_one_letter_code
_entity_poly.pdbx_strand_id
1 'polypeptide(L)'
;EYNRSIPGVLKNALDQASRPYGTNAWDSIPAGIIGVSIGNISTAIGQQHLRNSLAFLNMPTLNQPECFLKWYDGMVENGQFSE
;
A
#
# COMPACT_ATOMS: atom_id res chain seq x y z
N GLU A 1 7.80 -0.89 -2.61
CA GLU A 1 8.62 -0.30 -1.52
C GLU A 1 9.87 0.27 -2.15
N TYR A 2 10.16 1.55 -1.93
CA TYR A 2 11.39 2.19 -2.40
C TYR A 2 12.15 2.73 -1.20
N ASN A 3 13.43 2.36 -1.07
CA ASN A 3 14.31 2.78 0.02
C ASN A 3 13.69 2.55 1.42
N ARG A 4 13.17 1.34 1.67
CA ARG A 4 12.54 0.95 2.96
C ARG A 4 11.35 1.82 3.37
N SER A 5 10.61 2.37 2.40
CA SER A 5 9.39 3.14 2.66
C SER A 5 8.39 3.03 1.49
N ILE A 6 7.27 3.72 1.64
CA ILE A 6 6.33 3.95 0.54
C ILE A 6 6.95 4.83 -0.55
N PRO A 7 6.61 4.62 -1.83
CA PRO A 7 7.01 5.54 -2.89
C PRO A 7 6.47 6.95 -2.66
N GLY A 8 7.26 7.97 -3.01
CA GLY A 8 6.84 9.38 -2.91
C GLY A 8 5.56 9.69 -3.71
N VAL A 9 5.37 9.04 -4.86
CA VAL A 9 4.16 9.18 -5.68
C VAL A 9 2.89 8.70 -4.96
N LEU A 10 2.97 7.60 -4.21
CA LEU A 10 1.84 7.10 -3.42
C LEU A 10 1.52 8.07 -2.27
N LYS A 11 2.55 8.55 -1.57
CA LYS A 11 2.37 9.52 -0.49
C LYS A 11 1.76 10.83 -0.99
N ASN A 12 2.22 11.32 -2.14
CA ASN A 12 1.67 12.54 -2.75
C ASN A 12 0.18 12.38 -3.10
N ALA A 13 -0.25 11.24 -3.64
CA ALA A 13 -1.65 10.99 -3.93
C ALA A 13 -2.53 11.02 -2.66
N LEU A 14 -2.07 10.40 -1.57
CA LEU A 14 -2.74 10.46 -0.27
C LEU A 14 -2.85 11.90 0.23
N ASP A 15 -1.75 12.66 0.13
CA ASP A 15 -1.69 14.04 0.60
C ASP A 15 -2.65 14.96 -0.15
N GLN A 16 -2.71 14.85 -1.48
CA GLN A 16 -3.61 15.66 -2.30
C GLN A 16 -5.08 15.42 -1.93
N ALA A 17 -5.49 14.15 -1.83
CA ALA A 17 -6.87 13.79 -1.49
C ALA A 17 -7.22 14.00 0.00
N SER A 18 -6.23 14.18 0.87
CA SER A 18 -6.46 14.55 2.28
C SER A 18 -6.83 16.02 2.50
N ARG A 19 -6.78 16.84 1.43
CA ARG A 19 -6.95 18.28 1.47
C ARG A 19 -8.14 18.75 0.63
N PRO A 20 -8.68 19.96 0.88
CA PRO A 20 -8.37 20.92 1.97
C PRO A 20 -8.57 20.41 3.40
N TYR A 21 -8.11 21.18 4.39
CA TYR A 21 -8.31 20.82 5.80
C TYR A 21 -9.82 20.74 6.13
N GLY A 22 -10.24 19.66 6.80
CA GLY A 22 -11.64 19.39 7.11
C GLY A 22 -12.43 18.67 6.00
N THR A 23 -11.82 18.41 4.84
CA THR A 23 -12.47 17.73 3.70
C THR A 23 -11.65 16.53 3.22
N ASN A 24 -11.12 15.74 4.15
CA ASN A 24 -10.34 14.54 3.84
C ASN A 24 -11.19 13.52 3.08
N ALA A 25 -10.87 13.24 1.81
CA ALA A 25 -11.62 12.30 0.98
C ALA A 25 -11.46 10.82 1.40
N TRP A 26 -10.48 10.53 2.26
CA TRP A 26 -10.20 9.18 2.74
C TRP A 26 -10.96 8.80 4.01
N ASP A 27 -11.62 9.76 4.67
CA ASP A 27 -12.21 9.56 5.99
C ASP A 27 -13.21 8.40 6.01
N SER A 28 -13.03 7.48 6.97
CA SER A 28 -13.84 6.27 7.15
C SER A 28 -13.88 5.30 5.96
N ILE A 29 -13.06 5.50 4.93
CA ILE A 29 -12.96 4.59 3.79
C ILE A 29 -12.12 3.36 4.18
N PRO A 30 -12.67 2.13 4.12
CA PRO A 30 -11.90 0.93 4.41
C PRO A 30 -10.73 0.73 3.44
N ALA A 31 -9.58 0.28 3.94
CA ALA A 31 -8.36 0.08 3.17
C ALA A 31 -7.82 -1.35 3.27
N GLY A 32 -7.41 -1.91 2.14
CA GLY A 32 -6.53 -3.07 2.06
C GLY A 32 -5.15 -2.65 1.54
N ILE A 33 -4.09 -3.31 2.00
CA ILE A 33 -2.73 -3.08 1.49
C ILE A 33 -2.21 -4.36 0.87
N ILE A 34 -1.70 -4.26 -0.35
CA ILE A 34 -1.01 -5.31 -1.07
C ILE A 34 0.24 -4.72 -1.71
N GLY A 35 1.29 -5.53 -1.79
CA GLY A 35 2.52 -5.12 -2.45
C GLY A 35 3.33 -6.31 -2.88
N VAL A 36 4.13 -6.08 -3.92
CA VAL A 36 5.01 -7.08 -4.51
C VAL A 36 6.41 -6.51 -4.67
N SER A 37 7.42 -7.34 -4.42
CA SER A 37 8.83 -7.00 -4.62
C SER A 37 9.64 -8.25 -4.94
N ILE A 38 10.76 -8.09 -5.63
CA ILE A 38 11.71 -9.18 -5.91
C ILE A 38 12.47 -9.63 -4.65
N GLY A 39 12.58 -8.78 -3.63
CA GLY A 39 13.31 -9.07 -2.39
C GLY A 39 12.46 -9.81 -1.37
N ASN A 40 13.09 -10.61 -0.49
CA ASN A 40 12.40 -11.50 0.47
C ASN A 40 11.50 -10.78 1.49
N ILE A 41 11.72 -9.50 1.77
CA ILE A 41 10.87 -8.71 2.68
C ILE A 41 9.54 -8.34 2.02
N SER A 42 9.45 -8.40 0.68
CA SER A 42 8.19 -8.34 -0.06
C SER A 42 7.30 -7.15 0.31
N THR A 43 7.90 -5.95 0.39
CA THR A 43 7.26 -4.67 0.72
C THR A 43 6.78 -4.47 2.16
N ALA A 44 7.03 -5.41 3.08
CA ALA A 44 6.49 -5.36 4.44
C ALA A 44 6.81 -4.05 5.19
N ILE A 45 8.02 -3.49 5.02
CA ILE A 45 8.41 -2.23 5.69
C ILE A 45 7.63 -1.04 5.11
N GLY A 46 7.52 -0.97 3.78
CA GLY A 46 6.72 0.03 3.09
C GLY A 46 5.25 -0.02 3.50
N GLN A 47 4.68 -1.22 3.65
CA GLN A 47 3.30 -1.39 4.11
C GLN A 47 3.13 -0.92 5.57
N GLN A 48 4.10 -1.19 6.45
CA GLN A 48 4.06 -0.69 7.82
C GLN A 48 4.12 0.85 7.89
N HIS A 49 4.97 1.49 7.07
CA HIS A 49 5.00 2.95 6.96
C HIS A 49 3.68 3.52 6.41
N LEU A 50 3.05 2.83 5.45
CA LEU A 50 1.75 3.23 4.90
C LEU A 50 0.68 3.25 5.98
N ARG A 51 0.60 2.22 6.83
CA ARG A 51 -0.39 2.10 7.91
C ARG A 51 -0.41 3.32 8.84
N ASN A 52 0.75 3.92 9.12
CA ASN A 52 0.82 5.16 9.92
C ASN A 52 0.06 6.32 9.25
N SER A 53 0.18 6.46 7.94
CA SER A 53 -0.54 7.50 7.19
C SER A 53 -2.04 7.20 7.12
N LEU A 54 -2.42 5.96 6.85
CA LEU A 54 -3.83 5.54 6.79
C LEU A 54 -4.56 5.73 8.13
N ALA A 55 -3.88 5.47 9.25
CA ALA A 55 -4.42 5.70 10.58
C ALA A 55 -4.73 7.19 10.82
N PHE A 56 -3.84 8.11 10.44
CA PHE A 56 -4.10 9.54 10.54
C PHE A 56 -5.26 9.99 9.64
N LEU A 57 -5.38 9.38 8.45
CA LEU A 57 -6.47 9.64 7.52
C LEU A 57 -7.80 9.00 7.92
N ASN A 58 -7.87 8.37 9.11
CA ASN A 58 -9.03 7.66 9.65
C ASN A 58 -9.59 6.58 8.70
N MET A 59 -8.69 5.81 8.08
CA MET A 59 -9.06 4.69 7.21
C MET A 59 -9.03 3.37 8.00
N PRO A 60 -10.17 2.66 8.16
CA PRO A 60 -10.19 1.32 8.75
C PRO A 60 -9.40 0.35 7.87
N THR A 61 -8.18 0.01 8.30
CA THR A 61 -7.26 -0.81 7.50
C THR A 61 -7.38 -2.29 7.87
N LEU A 62 -7.45 -3.18 6.89
CA LEU A 62 -7.44 -4.63 7.11
C LEU A 62 -6.14 -5.07 7.81
N ASN A 63 -6.29 -5.78 8.93
CA ASN A 63 -5.15 -6.25 9.72
C ASN A 63 -4.66 -7.63 9.29
N GLN A 64 -5.56 -8.54 8.91
CA GLN A 64 -5.24 -9.90 8.48
C GLN A 64 -6.19 -10.35 7.36
N PRO A 65 -5.73 -11.17 6.39
CA PRO A 65 -4.33 -11.56 6.20
C PRO A 65 -3.47 -10.39 5.69
N GLU A 66 -2.17 -10.43 5.98
CA GLU A 66 -1.19 -9.54 5.34
C GLU A 66 -0.79 -10.07 3.97
N CYS A 67 -0.52 -9.16 3.02
CA CYS A 67 -0.19 -9.54 1.64
C CYS A 67 1.18 -8.98 1.22
N PHE A 68 2.23 -9.74 1.54
CA PHE A 68 3.62 -9.45 1.18
C PHE A 68 4.09 -10.40 0.09
N LEU A 69 3.87 -10.06 -1.18
CA LEU A 69 4.15 -10.96 -2.29
C LEU A 69 5.61 -10.86 -2.73
N LYS A 70 6.29 -12.02 -2.82
CA LYS A 70 7.58 -12.11 -3.48
C LYS A 70 7.36 -12.35 -4.97
N TRP A 71 7.89 -11.47 -5.81
CA TRP A 71 7.87 -11.67 -7.26
C TRP A 71 8.72 -12.88 -7.64
N TYR A 72 8.24 -13.65 -8.62
CA TYR A 72 8.98 -14.72 -9.27
C TYR A 72 8.72 -14.71 -10.77
N ASP A 73 9.66 -15.23 -11.55
CA ASP A 73 9.51 -15.35 -12.99
C ASP A 73 8.40 -16.35 -13.31
N GLY A 74 7.49 -15.95 -14.20
CA GLY A 74 6.27 -16.71 -14.50
C GLY A 74 5.05 -16.30 -13.69
N MET A 75 5.17 -15.49 -12.63
CA MET A 75 4.03 -15.07 -11.80
C MET A 75 2.91 -14.40 -12.61
N VAL A 76 3.25 -13.71 -13.69
CA VAL A 76 2.30 -13.08 -14.60
C VAL A 76 2.66 -13.43 -16.03
N GLU A 77 1.73 -14.06 -16.74
CA GLU A 77 1.82 -14.40 -18.16
C GLU A 77 0.67 -13.73 -18.91
N ASN A 78 0.98 -13.05 -20.02
CA ASN A 78 -0.02 -12.33 -20.83
C ASN A 78 -0.93 -11.37 -20.03
N GLY A 79 -0.41 -10.78 -18.96
CA GLY A 79 -1.15 -9.86 -18.08
C GLY A 79 -2.08 -10.54 -17.08
N GLN A 80 -2.07 -11.87 -16.99
CA GLN A 80 -2.80 -12.63 -15.98
C GLN A 80 -1.85 -13.31 -15.00
N PHE A 81 -2.28 -13.49 -13.76
CA PHE A 81 -1.52 -14.31 -12.82
C PHE A 81 -1.51 -15.76 -13.33
N SER A 82 -0.34 -16.37 -13.37
CA SER A 82 -0.22 -17.80 -13.66
C SER A 82 -0.94 -18.61 -12.58
N GLU A 83 -1.64 -19.68 -12.97
CA GLU A 83 -2.20 -20.66 -12.03
C GLU A 83 -1.12 -21.44 -11.27
#